data_AF-A0A7W0HBN5-F1
#
_entry.id   AF-A0A7W0HBN5-F1
#
_cell.length_a   1.000
_cell.length_b   1.000
_cell.length_c   1.000
_cell.angle_alpha   90.00
_cell.angle_beta   90.00
_cell.angle_gamma   90.00
#
_symmetry.space_group_name_H-M   'P 1'
#
loop_
_entity.id
_entity.type
_entity.pdbx_description
1 polymer ?
#
loop_
_entity_poly.entity_id
_entity_poly.type
_entity_poly.pdbx_seq_one_letter_code
_entity_poly.pdbx_strand_id
1 'polypeptide(L)' 'MAMNFNLADDASHDVAVLGVPVFAGGDMPAGAGAELDHQWLADRHFEAKPGEALAVPADDGTTVVAVGMGDRNAVTTET' A
#
# COMPACT_ATOMS: atom_id res chain seq x y z
N MET A 1 -9.47 15.83 -14.55
CA MET A 1 -8.16 15.73 -13.89
C MET A 1 -7.31 14.80 -14.74
N ALA A 2 -6.12 15.22 -15.17
CA ALA A 2 -5.24 14.39 -15.97
C ALA A 2 -4.22 13.72 -15.05
N MET A 3 -3.99 12.42 -15.23
CA MET A 3 -2.96 11.65 -14.53
C MET A 3 -1.95 11.19 -15.57
N ASN A 4 -0.66 11.38 -15.26
CA ASN A 4 0.43 10.84 -16.06
C ASN A 4 0.87 9.53 -15.42
N PHE A 5 1.05 8.51 -16.25
CA PHE A 5 1.50 7.19 -15.81
C PHE A 5 2.89 6.93 -16.39
N ASN A 6 3.79 6.47 -15.54
CA ASN A 6 5.09 5.96 -15.94
C ASN A 6 5.24 4.55 -15.37
N LEU A 7 5.70 3.60 -16.20
CA LEU A 7 6.05 2.27 -15.74
C LEU A 7 7.55 2.24 -15.45
N ALA A 8 7.91 1.95 -14.21
CA ALA A 8 9.29 1.83 -13.76
C ALA A 8 9.46 0.56 -12.92
N ASP A 9 10.64 -0.03 -12.95
CA ASP A 9 11.00 -1.19 -12.11
C ASP A 9 11.40 -0.78 -10.68
N ASP A 10 11.78 0.48 -10.50
CA ASP A 10 12.15 1.07 -9.21
C ASP A 10 11.55 2.48 -9.08
N ALA A 11 11.21 2.87 -7.86
CA ALA A 11 10.69 4.20 -7.59
C ALA A 11 11.85 5.19 -7.51
N SER A 12 11.82 6.25 -8.33
CA SER A 12 12.81 7.32 -8.21
C SER A 12 12.83 7.89 -6.78
N HIS A 13 14.01 8.29 -6.30
CA HIS A 13 14.20 8.93 -4.99
C HIS A 13 13.37 10.22 -4.81
N ASP A 14 12.85 10.81 -5.89
CA ASP A 14 11.97 11.99 -5.86
C ASP A 14 10.48 11.65 -5.65
N VAL A 15 10.12 10.38 -5.43
CA VAL A 15 8.74 9.98 -5.13
C VAL A 15 8.37 10.41 -3.71
N ALA A 16 7.34 11.27 -3.59
CA ALA A 16 6.89 11.76 -2.29
C ALA A 16 6.04 10.74 -1.50
N VAL A 17 5.36 9.83 -2.20
CA VAL A 17 4.40 8.88 -1.61
C VAL A 17 4.47 7.54 -2.32
N LEU A 18 4.53 6.45 -1.55
CA LEU A 18 4.43 5.09 -2.05
C LEU A 18 3.10 4.44 -1.61
N GLY A 19 2.28 4.03 -2.57
CA GLY A 19 1.05 3.27 -2.28
C GLY A 19 1.33 1.77 -2.25
N VAL A 20 0.99 1.11 -1.14
CA VAL A 20 1.30 -0.31 -0.91
C VAL A 20 0.00 -1.08 -0.68
N PRO A 21 -0.36 -2.01 -1.57
CA PRO A 21 -1.52 -2.87 -1.36
C PRO A 21 -1.28 -3.87 -0.23
N VAL A 22 -2.22 -3.92 0.70
CA VAL A 22 -2.24 -4.85 1.84
C VAL A 22 -3.51 -5.69 1.76
N PHE A 23 -3.37 -7.00 1.78
CA PHE A 23 -4.50 -7.94 1.83
C PHE A 23 -4.94 -8.17 3.28
N ALA A 24 -6.18 -8.61 3.45
CA ALA A 24 -6.68 -9.09 4.73
C ALA A 24 -5.74 -10.18 5.29
N GLY A 25 -5.34 -10.03 6.56
CA GLY A 25 -4.31 -10.85 7.19
C GLY A 25 -2.88 -10.29 7.09
N GLY A 26 -2.69 -9.13 6.46
CA GLY A 26 -1.43 -8.39 6.41
C GLY A 26 -0.48 -8.81 5.29
N ASP A 27 -0.88 -9.71 4.41
CA ASP A 27 -0.03 -10.12 3.28
C ASP A 27 0.11 -8.99 2.25
N MET A 28 1.26 -8.90 1.60
CA MET A 28 1.55 -7.91 0.56
C MET A 28 2.04 -8.62 -0.71
N PRO A 29 1.79 -8.07 -1.92
CA PRO A 29 2.36 -8.61 -3.14
C PRO A 29 3.90 -8.68 -3.07
N ALA A 30 4.47 -9.69 -3.72
CA ALA A 30 5.92 -9.77 -3.89
C ALA A 30 6.44 -8.50 -4.58
N GLY A 31 7.50 -7.91 -4.04
CA GLY A 31 8.09 -6.69 -4.57
C GLY A 31 7.40 -5.38 -4.17
N ALA A 32 6.49 -5.39 -3.18
CA ALA A 32 5.81 -4.19 -2.69
C ALA A 32 6.75 -3.06 -2.18
N GLY A 33 8.04 -3.33 -2.00
CA GLY A 33 9.10 -2.34 -1.80
C GLY A 33 9.13 -1.64 -0.43
N ALA A 34 7.98 -1.57 0.27
CA ALA A 34 7.89 -1.02 1.61
C ALA A 34 7.92 -2.12 2.67
N GLU A 35 8.70 -1.90 3.72
CA GLU A 35 8.59 -2.66 4.96
C GLU A 35 7.47 -2.04 5.80
N LEU A 36 6.31 -2.71 5.85
CA LEU A 36 5.19 -2.31 6.71
C LEU A 36 5.19 -3.17 7.97
N ASP A 37 5.18 -2.52 9.14
CA ASP A 37 5.07 -3.22 10.41
C ASP A 37 3.60 -3.59 10.69
N HIS A 38 3.32 -4.89 10.70
CA HIS A 38 1.95 -5.39 10.85
C HIS A 38 1.35 -5.07 12.22
N GLN A 39 2.19 -5.02 13.27
CA GLN A 39 1.73 -4.69 14.61
C GLN A 39 1.31 -3.23 14.69
N TRP A 40 2.08 -2.32 14.12
CA TRP A 40 1.81 -0.89 14.04
C TRP A 40 0.52 -0.59 13.27
N LEU A 41 0.25 -1.35 12.20
CA LEU A 41 -1.01 -1.28 11.45
C LEU A 41 -2.18 -1.76 12.31
N ALA A 42 -2.04 -2.89 12.99
CA ALA A 42 -3.06 -3.43 13.88
C ALA A 42 -3.35 -2.51 15.08
N ASP A 43 -2.33 -1.89 15.67
CA ASP A 43 -2.44 -0.89 16.74
C ASP A 43 -3.23 0.36 16.28
N ARG A 44 -3.32 0.61 14.97
CA ARG A 44 -4.13 1.67 14.35
C ARG A 44 -5.47 1.19 13.84
N HIS A 45 -5.84 -0.05 14.17
CA HIS A 45 -7.08 -0.69 13.70
C HIS A 45 -7.19 -0.78 12.18
N PHE A 46 -6.06 -0.85 11.48
CA PHE A 46 -6.07 -1.10 10.04
C PHE A 46 -6.37 -2.57 9.77
N GLU A 47 -7.48 -2.85 9.08
CA GLU A 47 -7.97 -4.21 8.82
C GLU A 47 -7.74 -4.66 7.37
N ALA A 48 -7.18 -3.79 6.55
CA ALA A 48 -6.99 -3.98 5.12
C ALA A 48 -8.30 -4.23 4.36
N LYS A 49 -9.39 -3.56 4.77
CA LYS A 49 -10.70 -3.63 4.08
C LYS A 49 -10.64 -2.94 2.72
N PRO A 50 -11.41 -3.38 1.71
CA PRO A 50 -11.49 -2.68 0.43
C PRO A 50 -11.84 -1.20 0.61
N GLY A 51 -10.98 -0.31 0.08
CA GLY A 51 -11.14 1.14 0.16
C GLY A 51 -10.61 1.78 1.45
N GLU A 52 -10.08 0.99 2.39
CA GLU A 52 -9.36 1.49 3.55
C GLU A 52 -7.97 2.00 3.14
N ALA A 53 -7.55 3.14 3.70
CA ALA A 53 -6.23 3.69 3.46
C ALA A 53 -5.66 4.26 4.76
N LEU A 54 -4.38 3.96 5.04
CA LEU A 54 -3.68 4.47 6.21
C LEU A 54 -2.32 5.03 5.81
N ALA A 55 -2.07 6.29 6.15
CA ALA A 55 -0.75 6.91 6.01
C ALA A 55 0.19 6.36 7.08
N VAL A 56 1.33 5.83 6.64
CA VAL A 56 2.40 5.25 7.43
C VAL A 56 3.65 6.11 7.22
N PRO A 57 4.15 6.81 8.25
CA PRO A 57 5.41 7.53 8.14
C PRO A 57 6.54 6.53 7.96
N ALA A 58 7.35 6.71 6.90
CA ALA A 58 8.54 5.90 6.67
C ALA A 58 9.77 6.51 7.37
N ASP A 59 10.76 5.68 7.65
CA ASP A 59 11.98 6.10 8.35
C ASP A 59 12.86 7.07 7.53
N ASP A 60 12.71 7.07 6.20
CA ASP A 60 13.40 7.97 5.28
C ASP A 60 12.71 9.33 5.12
N GLY A 61 11.62 9.57 5.87
CA GLY A 61 10.83 10.80 5.82
C GLY A 61 9.82 10.86 4.68
N THR A 62 9.73 9.84 3.83
CA THR A 62 8.64 9.70 2.85
C THR A 62 7.36 9.22 3.53
N THR A 63 6.24 9.23 2.79
CA THR A 63 4.97 8.67 3.27
C THR A 63 4.63 7.41 2.50
N VAL A 64 4.42 6.32 3.22
CA VAL A 64 3.79 5.12 2.66
C VAL A 64 2.29 5.21 2.91
N VAL A 65 1.47 4.79 1.95
CA VAL A 65 0.02 4.64 2.13
C VAL A 65 -0.31 3.17 2.00
N ALA A 66 -0.66 2.54 3.12
CA ALA A 66 -1.21 1.19 3.12
C ALA A 66 -2.63 1.23 2.56
N VAL A 67 -2.91 0.45 1.51
CA VAL A 67 -4.21 0.39 0.82
C VAL A 67 -4.82 -0.99 1.05
N GLY A 68 -5.97 -1.03 1.72
CA GLY A 68 -6.68 -2.27 2.00
C GLY A 68 -7.32 -2.86 0.74
N MET A 69 -6.97 -4.12 0.46
CA MET A 69 -7.44 -4.86 -0.71
C MET A 69 -8.49 -5.94 -0.37
N GLY A 70 -8.73 -6.21 0.91
CA GLY A 70 -9.59 -7.30 1.37
C GLY A 70 -8.98 -8.68 1.13
N ASP A 71 -9.84 -9.70 1.00
CA ASP A 71 -9.40 -11.07 0.72
C ASP A 71 -8.73 -11.15 -0.67
N ARG A 72 -7.53 -11.73 -0.70
CA ARG A 72 -6.73 -11.82 -1.93
C ARG A 72 -7.45 -12.56 -3.06
N ASN A 73 -8.25 -13.57 -2.75
CA ASN A 73 -8.96 -14.38 -3.73
C ASN A 73 -10.26 -13.72 -4.22
N ALA A 74 -10.70 -12.65 -3.54
CA ALA A 74 -11.87 -11.87 -3.92
C ALA A 74 -11.51 -10.66 -4.81
N VAL A 75 -10.22 -10.32 -4.97
CA VAL A 75 -9.79 -9.22 -5.83
C VAL A 75 -9.98 -9.61 -7.30
N THR A 76 -10.78 -8.82 -8.02
CA THR A 76 -11.07 -9.01 -9.45
C THR A 76 -10.93 -7.69 -10.19
N THR A 77 -10.83 -7.74 -11.51
CA THR A 77 -10.91 -6.54 -12.35
C THR A 77 -12.34 -6.03 -12.39
N GLU A 78 -12.53 -4.71 -12.40
CA GLU A 78 -13.84 -4.14 -12.76
C GLU A 78 -14.26 -4.62 -14.16
N THR A 79 -15.57 -4.87 -14.33
CA THR A 79 -16.17 -5.34 -15.58
C THR A 79 -17.05 -4.25 -16.19
#